data_AF-A0A0V0VTE6-F1
#
_entry.id   AF-A0A0V0VTE6-F1
#
_cell.length_a   1.000
_cell.length_b   1.000
_cell.length_c   1.000
_cell.angle_alpha   90.00
_cell.angle_beta   90.00
_cell.angle_gamma   90.00
#
_symmetry.space_group_name_H-M   'P 1'
#
loop_
_entity.id
_entity.type
_entity.pdbx_description
1 polymer ?
#
loop_
_entity_poly.entity_id
_entity_poly.type
_entity_poly.pdbx_seq_one_letter_code
_entity_poly.pdbx_strand_id
1 'polypeptide(L)'
;LPKTFSLKQLKVMLKRLFQLSKLNSIKKFDVTYIILQQYSQKFPQFPASPFTSKRIRIYGYFLLIFPVGFFVLGLWQVNRRKWKKQLLRELRERYCAPPVELPDDLAKLNDMEFCRIKVCGQFLHNEEFYISNRLRRDEAALDTKSHFLVDVHSPVGVHVVTPFLVEGKGYRILINRGWVPNELKDPKRRQRGQIEGRVEVTGVNRLHEKKPPFVFESVPYRDEYFYRDVVTMAKFHNTLPVYLEADSSSNVPGGPIGGQTNVKVSDNHTTYIITWWSLSALTAFAWLKMFFW
;
A
#
# COMPACT_ATOMS: atom_id res chain seq x y z
N LEU A 1 -13.50 -7.97 -2.81
CA LEU A 1 -14.08 -8.86 -1.77
C LEU A 1 -13.00 -9.86 -1.36
N PRO A 2 -12.51 -9.87 -0.12
CA PRO A 2 -11.38 -10.73 0.24
C PRO A 2 -11.86 -12.18 0.44
N LYS A 3 -11.13 -13.14 -0.15
CA LYS A 3 -11.27 -14.56 0.18
C LYS A 3 -10.83 -14.74 1.63
N THR A 4 -11.78 -15.02 2.49
CA THR A 4 -11.59 -15.35 3.90
C THR A 4 -10.71 -16.60 4.02
N PHE A 5 -9.79 -16.57 4.98
CA PHE A 5 -8.93 -17.70 5.34
C PHE A 5 -9.85 -18.85 5.79
N SER A 6 -9.99 -19.89 4.96
CA SER A 6 -10.96 -20.95 5.19
C SER A 6 -10.53 -21.82 6.38
N LEU A 7 -11.48 -22.14 7.27
CA LEU A 7 -11.36 -23.13 8.35
C LEU A 7 -10.78 -24.48 7.87
N LYS A 8 -10.92 -24.81 6.58
CA LYS A 8 -10.29 -26.01 5.98
C LYS A 8 -8.76 -25.93 5.98
N GLN A 9 -8.17 -24.76 5.71
CA GLN A 9 -6.71 -24.60 5.68
C GLN A 9 -6.10 -24.69 7.10
N LEU A 10 -6.78 -24.15 8.11
CA LEU A 10 -6.37 -24.26 9.51
C LEU A 10 -6.35 -25.73 9.99
N LYS A 11 -7.38 -26.51 9.64
CA LYS A 11 -7.45 -27.94 10.00
C LYS A 11 -6.34 -28.77 9.34
N VAL A 12 -5.98 -28.49 8.09
CA VAL A 12 -4.91 -29.21 7.38
C VAL A 12 -3.54 -28.92 8.01
N MET A 13 -3.29 -27.67 8.41
CA MET A 13 -2.03 -27.27 9.04
C MET A 13 -1.85 -27.93 10.42
N LEU A 14 -2.91 -27.96 11.24
CA LEU A 14 -2.90 -28.63 12.54
C LEU A 14 -2.71 -30.15 12.42
N LYS A 15 -3.32 -30.78 11.41
CA LYS A 15 -3.18 -32.23 11.17
C LYS A 15 -1.76 -32.62 10.75
N ARG A 16 -1.06 -31.77 9.97
CA ARG A 16 0.35 -31.97 9.58
C ARG A 16 1.32 -31.78 10.75
N LEU A 17 1.08 -30.77 11.60
CA LEU A 17 1.89 -30.56 12.80
C LEU A 17 1.76 -31.74 13.79
N PHE A 18 0.57 -32.33 13.90
CA PHE A 18 0.33 -33.49 14.76
C PHE A 18 0.90 -34.80 14.20
N GLN A 19 1.02 -34.94 12.87
CA GLN A 19 1.71 -36.09 12.28
C GLN A 19 3.23 -36.00 12.41
N LEU A 20 3.81 -34.80 12.28
CA LEU A 20 5.25 -34.59 12.41
C LEU A 20 5.75 -34.81 13.85
N SER A 21 4.93 -34.53 14.87
CA SER A 21 5.30 -34.81 16.27
C SER A 21 5.29 -36.31 16.61
N LYS A 22 4.51 -37.12 15.89
CA LYS A 22 4.38 -38.57 16.15
C LYS A 22 5.54 -39.40 15.57
N LEU A 23 6.24 -38.90 14.55
CA LEU A 23 7.27 -39.65 13.81
C LEU A 23 8.69 -39.56 14.41
N ASN A 24 8.99 -38.53 15.22
CA ASN A 24 10.35 -38.30 15.73
C ASN A 24 10.57 -38.64 17.23
N SER A 25 9.54 -39.08 17.96
CA SER A 25 9.60 -39.14 19.43
C SER A 25 9.93 -40.52 20.02
N ILE A 26 9.78 -41.62 19.27
CA ILE A 26 9.67 -42.95 19.89
C ILE A 26 11.02 -43.68 20.12
N LYS A 27 12.13 -43.25 19.50
CA LYS A 27 13.43 -43.98 19.62
C LYS A 27 14.57 -43.26 20.36
N LYS A 28 14.43 -41.98 20.72
CA LYS A 28 15.48 -41.22 21.44
C LYS A 28 15.28 -41.14 22.96
N PHE A 29 14.12 -41.53 23.47
CA PHE A 29 13.80 -41.39 24.89
C PHE A 29 14.48 -42.44 25.79
N ASP A 30 14.69 -43.68 25.33
CA ASP A 30 15.20 -44.74 26.20
C ASP A 30 16.69 -44.60 26.58
N VAL A 31 17.57 -44.27 25.64
CA VAL A 31 19.02 -44.22 25.91
C VAL A 31 19.38 -43.01 26.78
N THR A 32 18.71 -41.87 26.56
CA THR A 32 18.93 -40.65 27.34
C THR A 32 18.40 -40.80 28.76
N TYR A 33 17.29 -41.53 28.95
CA TYR A 33 16.71 -41.79 30.26
C TYR A 33 17.59 -42.72 31.13
N ILE A 34 18.19 -43.74 30.51
CA ILE A 34 19.09 -44.68 31.21
C ILE A 34 20.40 -43.98 31.64
N ILE A 35 20.97 -43.13 30.79
CA ILE A 35 22.19 -42.37 31.12
C ILE A 35 21.93 -41.34 32.23
N LEU A 36 20.76 -40.68 32.22
CA LEU A 36 20.37 -39.74 33.27
C LEU A 36 20.11 -40.42 34.62
N GLN A 37 19.53 -41.64 34.63
CA GLN A 37 19.36 -42.45 35.84
C GLN A 37 20.71 -42.84 36.47
N GLN A 38 21.71 -43.19 35.65
CA GLN A 38 23.02 -43.61 36.14
C GLN A 38 23.86 -42.44 36.71
N TYR A 39 23.65 -41.22 36.21
CA TYR A 39 24.29 -40.00 36.74
C TYR A 39 23.59 -39.41 37.97
N SER A 40 22.28 -39.65 38.14
CA SER A 40 21.48 -39.14 39.26
C SER A 40 21.90 -39.67 40.63
N GLN A 41 22.60 -40.81 40.71
CA GLN A 41 22.99 -41.41 42.01
C GLN A 41 24.28 -40.82 42.60
N LYS A 42 25.01 -39.98 41.87
CA LYS A 42 26.34 -39.47 42.29
C LYS A 42 26.37 -38.04 42.84
N PHE A 43 25.23 -37.35 42.93
CA PHE A 43 25.17 -35.99 43.47
C PHE A 43 24.44 -35.96 44.82
N PRO A 44 24.93 -35.21 45.82
CA PRO A 44 24.14 -34.93 47.02
C PRO A 44 22.82 -34.29 46.60
N GLN A 45 21.72 -34.78 47.17
CA GLN A 45 20.40 -34.22 46.92
C GLN A 45 20.40 -32.77 47.42
N PHE A 46 20.48 -31.81 46.49
CA PHE A 46 20.11 -30.44 46.80
C PHE A 46 18.65 -30.46 47.26
N PRO A 47 18.27 -29.76 48.35
CA PRO A 47 16.89 -29.70 48.76
C PRO A 47 16.09 -29.17 47.57
N ALA A 48 15.20 -30.01 47.03
CA ALA A 48 14.28 -29.61 45.99
C ALA A 48 13.50 -28.43 46.56
N SER A 49 13.76 -27.22 46.05
CA SER A 49 12.86 -26.09 46.30
C SER A 49 11.47 -26.57 45.90
N PRO A 50 10.47 -26.52 46.79
CA PRO A 50 9.15 -27.00 46.44
C PRO A 50 8.59 -25.99 45.43
N PHE A 51 8.76 -26.29 44.14
CA PHE A 51 7.93 -25.69 43.11
C PHE A 51 6.51 -26.20 43.35
N THR A 52 5.79 -25.55 44.27
CA THR A 52 4.38 -25.84 44.54
C THR A 52 3.59 -25.34 43.35
N SER A 53 3.44 -26.19 42.33
CA SER A 53 2.54 -25.93 41.21
C SER A 53 1.13 -25.71 41.77
N LYS A 54 0.66 -24.45 41.79
CA LYS A 54 -0.73 -24.15 42.15
C LYS A 54 -1.64 -24.85 41.15
N ARG A 55 -2.65 -25.58 41.63
CA ARG A 55 -3.64 -26.25 40.77
C ARG A 55 -4.29 -25.20 39.85
N ILE A 56 -3.98 -25.25 38.56
CA ILE A 56 -4.50 -24.30 37.56
C ILE A 56 -6.01 -24.51 37.47
N ARG A 57 -6.79 -23.56 38.00
CA ARG A 57 -8.25 -23.53 37.87
C ARG A 57 -8.63 -23.18 36.43
N ILE A 58 -9.87 -23.43 36.02
CA ILE A 58 -10.32 -23.22 34.63
C ILE A 58 -10.04 -21.78 34.13
N TYR A 59 -10.17 -20.78 35.00
CA TYR A 59 -9.83 -19.37 34.74
C TYR A 59 -8.35 -19.15 34.39
N GLY A 60 -7.45 -19.97 34.93
CA GLY A 60 -6.04 -19.93 34.58
C GLY A 60 -5.80 -20.31 33.12
N TYR A 61 -6.53 -21.30 32.59
CA TYR A 61 -6.47 -21.62 31.16
C TYR A 61 -7.08 -20.53 30.28
N PHE A 62 -8.15 -19.86 30.74
CA PHE A 62 -8.73 -18.72 30.02
C PHE A 62 -7.73 -17.58 29.82
N LEU A 63 -6.82 -17.34 30.76
CA LEU A 63 -5.80 -16.28 30.63
C LEU A 63 -4.79 -16.53 29.50
N LEU A 64 -4.65 -17.76 29.00
CA LEU A 64 -3.81 -18.07 27.84
C LEU A 64 -4.38 -17.51 26.52
N ILE A 65 -5.64 -17.06 26.50
CA ILE A 65 -6.24 -16.43 25.32
C ILE A 65 -5.48 -15.16 24.91
N PHE A 66 -4.91 -14.42 25.87
CA PHE A 66 -4.16 -13.19 25.61
C PHE A 66 -2.83 -13.44 24.89
N PRO A 67 -1.89 -14.27 25.42
CA PRO A 67 -0.64 -14.53 24.73
C PRO A 67 -0.86 -15.20 23.37
N VAL A 68 -1.83 -16.11 23.28
CA VAL A 68 -2.19 -16.76 22.00
C VAL A 68 -2.78 -15.74 21.01
N GLY A 69 -3.70 -14.89 21.46
CA GLY A 69 -4.31 -13.86 20.63
C GLY A 69 -3.30 -12.88 20.07
N PHE A 70 -2.40 -12.36 20.92
CA PHE A 70 -1.33 -11.46 20.49
C PHE A 70 -0.34 -12.14 19.54
N PHE A 71 -0.01 -13.41 19.76
CA PHE A 71 0.83 -14.16 18.83
C PHE A 71 0.19 -14.29 17.45
N VAL A 72 -1.11 -14.63 17.40
CA VAL A 72 -1.89 -14.73 16.16
C VAL A 72 -1.98 -13.38 15.45
N LEU A 73 -2.16 -12.28 16.18
CA LEU A 73 -2.13 -10.93 15.62
C LEU A 73 -0.76 -10.60 15.02
N GLY A 74 0.33 -10.96 15.68
CA GLY A 74 1.68 -10.81 15.12
C GLY A 74 1.89 -11.61 13.84
N LEU A 75 1.43 -12.87 13.79
CA LEU A 75 1.45 -13.69 12.56
C LEU A 75 0.63 -13.06 11.44
N TRP A 76 -0.56 -12.53 11.76
CA TRP A 76 -1.39 -11.82 10.80
C TRP A 76 -0.66 -10.60 10.23
N GLN A 77 0.00 -9.79 11.06
CA GLN A 77 0.78 -8.63 10.60
C GLN A 77 1.91 -9.03 9.65
N VAL A 78 2.61 -10.15 9.90
CA VAL A 78 3.65 -10.68 8.99
C VAL A 78 3.05 -11.03 7.63
N ASN A 79 1.94 -11.77 7.61
CA ASN A 79 1.29 -12.16 6.36
C ASN A 79 0.72 -10.95 5.61
N ARG A 80 0.11 -10.00 6.35
CA ARG A 80 -0.41 -8.75 5.80
C ARG A 80 0.70 -7.92 5.16
N ARG A 81 1.86 -7.83 5.82
CA ARG A 81 3.05 -7.17 5.28
C ARG A 81 3.55 -7.82 4.00
N LYS A 82 3.66 -9.16 3.97
CA LYS A 82 4.08 -9.90 2.77
C LYS A 82 3.15 -9.65 1.58
N TRP A 83 1.84 -9.76 1.81
CA TRP A 83 0.82 -9.46 0.81
C TRP A 83 0.93 -8.02 0.28
N LYS A 84 1.04 -7.03 1.18
CA LYS A 84 1.19 -5.62 0.79
C LYS A 84 2.46 -5.39 -0.04
N LYS A 85 3.58 -6.00 0.35
CA LYS A 85 4.86 -5.89 -0.38
C LYS A 85 4.78 -6.51 -1.77
N GLN A 86 4.09 -7.65 -1.91
CA GLN A 86 3.88 -8.28 -3.21
C GLN A 86 3.05 -7.37 -4.14
N LEU A 87 1.93 -6.85 -3.65
CA LEU A 87 1.09 -5.92 -4.42
C LEU A 87 1.86 -4.68 -4.87
N LEU A 88 2.64 -4.07 -3.96
CA LEU A 88 3.47 -2.92 -4.28
C LEU A 88 4.56 -3.23 -5.32
N ARG A 89 5.10 -4.46 -5.30
CA ARG A 89 6.08 -4.90 -6.28
C ARG A 89 5.45 -5.01 -7.67
N GLU A 90 4.30 -5.67 -7.78
CA GLU A 90 3.56 -5.81 -9.05
C GLU A 90 3.21 -4.44 -9.64
N LEU A 91 2.75 -3.49 -8.81
CA LEU A 91 2.48 -2.12 -9.24
C LEU A 91 3.74 -1.38 -9.70
N ARG A 92 4.86 -1.56 -8.97
CA ARG A 92 6.13 -0.94 -9.32
C ARG A 92 6.72 -1.51 -10.61
N GLU A 93 6.58 -2.81 -10.84
CA GLU A 93 7.01 -3.46 -12.08
C GLU A 93 6.27 -2.87 -13.29
N ARG A 94 4.95 -2.67 -13.18
CA ARG A 94 4.16 -1.98 -14.23
C ARG A 94 4.58 -0.52 -14.43
N TYR A 95 4.80 0.20 -13.33
CA TYR A 95 5.18 1.61 -13.36
C TYR A 95 6.60 1.83 -13.92
N CYS A 96 7.55 0.94 -13.60
CA CYS A 96 8.94 1.05 -14.05
C CYS A 96 9.16 0.40 -15.43
N ALA A 97 8.18 -0.31 -15.99
CA ALA A 97 8.27 -0.87 -17.32
C ALA A 97 8.50 0.24 -18.38
N PRO A 98 9.15 -0.09 -19.51
CA PRO A 98 9.29 0.84 -20.63
C PRO A 98 7.91 1.36 -21.09
N PRO A 99 7.81 2.65 -21.45
CA PRO A 99 6.57 3.20 -21.99
C PRO A 99 6.11 2.44 -23.24
N VAL A 100 4.83 2.08 -23.28
CA VAL A 100 4.19 1.48 -24.45
C VAL A 100 3.41 2.52 -25.23
N GLU A 101 3.17 2.29 -26.52
CA GLU A 101 2.30 3.18 -27.30
C GLU A 101 0.84 3.04 -26.88
N LEU A 102 0.04 4.10 -27.12
CA LEU A 102 -1.38 4.07 -26.87
C LEU A 102 -2.06 3.01 -27.77
N PRO A 103 -2.66 1.95 -27.19
CA PRO A 103 -3.28 0.88 -27.97
C PRO A 103 -4.44 1.44 -28.80
N ASP A 104 -4.71 0.80 -29.94
CA ASP A 104 -5.87 1.17 -30.78
C ASP A 104 -7.19 0.76 -30.15
N ASP A 105 -7.19 -0.40 -29.49
CA ASP A 105 -8.30 -0.83 -28.63
C ASP A 105 -8.11 -0.24 -27.22
N LEU A 106 -8.85 0.84 -26.95
CA LEU A 106 -8.82 1.54 -25.67
C LEU A 106 -9.41 0.72 -24.51
N ALA A 107 -10.16 -0.35 -24.77
CA ALA A 107 -10.68 -1.21 -23.71
C ALA A 107 -9.55 -1.88 -22.91
N LYS A 108 -8.41 -2.15 -23.57
CA LYS A 108 -7.20 -2.72 -22.95
C LYS A 108 -6.62 -1.82 -21.86
N LEU A 109 -6.90 -0.52 -21.89
CA LEU A 109 -6.42 0.42 -20.86
C LEU A 109 -6.98 0.10 -19.47
N ASN A 110 -8.11 -0.59 -19.37
CA ASN A 110 -8.67 -1.02 -18.08
C ASN A 110 -7.76 -2.02 -17.36
N ASP A 111 -7.00 -2.84 -18.10
CA ASP A 111 -6.08 -3.84 -17.52
C ASP A 111 -4.66 -3.28 -17.30
N MET A 112 -4.38 -2.12 -17.91
CA MET A 112 -3.07 -1.47 -17.94
C MET A 112 -2.95 -0.33 -16.91
N GLU A 113 -3.69 -0.37 -15.80
CA GLU A 113 -3.50 0.63 -14.74
C GLU A 113 -2.05 0.58 -14.24
N PHE A 114 -1.46 1.78 -14.03
CA PHE A 114 -0.06 2.01 -13.67
C PHE A 114 0.98 1.76 -14.75
N CYS A 115 0.60 1.31 -15.95
CA CYS A 115 1.53 1.23 -17.08
C CYS A 115 1.85 2.63 -17.63
N ARG A 116 3.08 2.84 -18.08
CA ARG A 116 3.49 4.07 -18.77
C ARG A 116 3.10 3.99 -20.23
N ILE A 117 2.42 5.03 -20.71
CA ILE A 117 1.93 5.15 -22.08
C ILE A 117 2.51 6.41 -22.71
N LYS A 118 3.05 6.26 -23.92
CA LYS A 118 3.55 7.36 -24.73
C LYS A 118 2.50 7.78 -25.74
N VAL A 119 2.26 9.09 -25.84
CA VAL A 119 1.33 9.73 -26.79
C VAL A 119 1.97 10.96 -27.42
N CYS A 120 1.69 11.17 -28.71
CA CYS A 120 2.10 12.34 -29.48
C CYS A 120 0.86 13.12 -29.92
N GLY A 121 0.96 14.45 -29.94
CA GLY A 121 -0.21 15.29 -30.21
C GLY A 121 -0.05 16.71 -29.73
N GLN A 122 -1.16 17.38 -29.45
CA GLN A 122 -1.19 18.78 -29.06
C GLN A 122 -2.12 18.99 -27.86
N PHE A 123 -1.72 19.87 -26.93
CA PHE A 123 -2.54 20.26 -25.80
C PHE A 123 -3.55 21.35 -26.19
N LEU A 124 -4.80 21.18 -25.78
CA LEU A 124 -5.86 22.18 -25.92
C LEU A 124 -5.92 23.03 -24.65
N HIS A 125 -4.97 23.95 -24.48
CA HIS A 125 -4.80 24.75 -23.26
C HIS A 125 -5.99 25.66 -22.93
N ASN A 126 -6.84 25.97 -23.92
CA ASN A 126 -8.08 26.72 -23.76
C ASN A 126 -9.19 25.92 -23.06
N GLU A 127 -9.06 24.59 -22.98
CA GLU A 127 -10.04 23.67 -22.37
C GLU A 127 -9.47 23.01 -21.10
N GLU A 128 -8.42 23.56 -20.51
CA GLU A 128 -7.83 23.00 -19.29
C GLU A 128 -8.72 23.22 -18.05
N PHE A 129 -8.73 22.24 -17.16
CA PHE A 129 -9.53 22.23 -15.94
C PHE A 129 -8.72 21.64 -14.78
N TYR A 130 -9.29 21.71 -13.57
CA TYR A 130 -8.54 21.45 -12.34
C TYR A 130 -9.13 20.33 -11.51
N ILE A 131 -8.25 19.53 -10.91
CA ILE A 131 -8.61 18.70 -9.76
C ILE A 131 -7.99 19.33 -8.52
N SER A 132 -8.84 19.92 -7.68
CA SER A 132 -8.46 20.73 -6.53
C SER A 132 -8.15 19.90 -5.29
N ASN A 133 -7.59 20.57 -4.28
CA ASN A 133 -7.23 20.00 -2.98
C ASN A 133 -6.26 18.81 -3.09
N ARG A 134 -5.26 18.94 -3.97
CA ARG A 134 -4.22 17.92 -4.18
C ARG A 134 -2.94 18.33 -3.48
N LEU A 135 -2.39 17.39 -2.71
CA LEU A 135 -1.07 17.52 -2.11
C LEU A 135 0.00 17.20 -3.15
N ARG A 136 1.11 17.94 -3.10
CA ARG A 136 2.31 17.66 -3.89
C ARG A 136 2.96 16.34 -3.44
N ARG A 137 3.22 15.42 -4.38
CA ARG A 137 3.69 14.02 -4.14
C ARG A 137 4.82 13.55 -5.08
N ASP A 138 5.44 14.45 -5.84
CA ASP A 138 6.68 14.13 -6.56
C ASP A 138 7.82 13.78 -5.62
N GLU A 139 8.86 13.15 -6.15
CA GLU A 139 9.97 12.64 -5.35
C GLU A 139 10.66 13.73 -4.53
N ALA A 140 10.83 14.93 -5.10
CA ALA A 140 11.44 16.07 -4.40
C ALA A 140 10.61 16.55 -3.20
N ALA A 141 9.28 16.46 -3.26
CA ALA A 141 8.41 16.86 -2.16
C ALA A 141 8.34 15.82 -1.03
N LEU A 142 8.67 14.56 -1.31
CA LEU A 142 8.64 13.49 -0.31
C LEU A 142 9.94 13.37 0.46
N ASP A 143 11.07 13.72 -0.15
CA ASP A 143 12.38 13.72 0.53
C ASP A 143 12.42 14.78 1.65
N THR A 144 11.67 15.87 1.48
CA THR A 144 11.54 16.94 2.47
C THR A 144 10.61 16.59 3.65
N LYS A 145 9.86 15.48 3.60
CA LYS A 145 8.93 15.12 4.68
C LYS A 145 9.69 14.64 5.91
N SER A 146 9.87 15.55 6.86
CA SER A 146 10.27 15.24 8.22
C SER A 146 9.31 14.21 8.84
N HIS A 147 9.85 13.28 9.65
CA HIS A 147 9.14 12.15 10.24
C HIS A 147 8.07 12.52 11.30
N PHE A 148 7.70 13.80 11.42
CA PHE A 148 6.73 14.27 12.40
C PHE A 148 5.39 14.62 11.74
N LEU A 149 4.33 14.40 12.52
CA LEU A 149 2.93 14.51 12.12
C LEU A 149 2.64 15.87 11.48
N VAL A 150 2.10 15.83 10.25
CA VAL A 150 1.58 16.97 9.49
C VAL A 150 2.65 18.01 9.15
N ASP A 151 3.22 17.90 7.96
CA ASP A 151 3.95 19.00 7.36
C ASP A 151 2.95 20.14 7.04
N VAL A 152 2.85 21.10 7.96
CA VAL A 152 1.93 22.27 7.92
C VAL A 152 2.18 23.14 6.67
N HIS A 153 3.31 22.95 5.99
CA HIS A 153 3.68 23.69 4.79
C HIS A 153 3.61 22.88 3.50
N SER A 154 3.11 21.64 3.51
CA SER A 154 2.92 20.90 2.25
C SER A 154 1.88 21.64 1.42
N PRO A 155 2.26 22.32 0.31
CA PRO A 155 1.37 23.24 -0.35
C PRO A 155 0.21 22.44 -0.93
N VAL A 156 -1.00 22.72 -0.45
CA VAL A 156 -2.21 22.29 -1.12
C VAL A 156 -2.27 23.06 -2.43
N GLY A 157 -2.47 22.35 -3.52
CA GLY A 157 -2.59 22.94 -4.84
C GLY A 157 -3.59 22.18 -5.68
N VAL A 158 -3.43 22.29 -6.99
CA VAL A 158 -4.34 21.69 -7.96
C VAL A 158 -3.56 20.83 -8.93
N HIS A 159 -4.18 19.76 -9.41
CA HIS A 159 -3.73 19.09 -10.62
C HIS A 159 -4.33 19.79 -11.84
N VAL A 160 -3.51 20.09 -12.84
CA VAL A 160 -3.95 20.68 -14.11
C VAL A 160 -4.20 19.55 -15.10
N VAL A 161 -5.45 19.39 -15.53
CA VAL A 161 -5.85 18.42 -16.54
C VAL A 161 -6.16 19.18 -17.83
N THR A 162 -5.57 18.74 -18.93
CA THR A 162 -5.74 19.39 -20.23
C THR A 162 -6.17 18.34 -21.25
N PRO A 163 -7.26 18.58 -22.00
CA PRO A 163 -7.59 17.77 -23.16
C PRO A 163 -6.44 17.77 -24.16
N PHE A 164 -6.16 16.59 -24.72
CA PHE A 164 -5.04 16.35 -25.61
C PHE A 164 -5.53 15.74 -26.91
N LEU A 165 -5.28 16.40 -28.03
CA LEU A 165 -5.60 15.89 -29.36
C LEU A 165 -4.51 14.91 -29.79
N VAL A 166 -4.87 13.65 -29.94
CA VAL A 166 -3.92 12.58 -30.31
C VAL A 166 -3.64 12.66 -31.81
N GLU A 167 -2.36 12.75 -32.17
CA GLU A 167 -1.89 12.78 -33.55
C GLU A 167 -2.30 11.50 -34.29
N GLY A 168 -2.80 11.64 -35.52
CA GLY A 168 -3.15 10.51 -36.38
C GLY A 168 -4.42 9.73 -36.00
N LYS A 169 -4.99 9.94 -34.80
CA LYS A 169 -6.18 9.20 -34.34
C LYS A 169 -7.49 9.99 -34.36
N GLY A 170 -7.42 11.33 -34.42
CA GLY A 170 -8.59 12.21 -34.57
C GLY A 170 -9.50 12.34 -33.35
N TYR A 171 -9.12 11.75 -32.20
CA TYR A 171 -9.83 11.86 -30.94
C TYR A 171 -9.00 12.55 -29.86
N ARG A 172 -9.69 12.98 -28.79
CA ARG A 172 -9.11 13.67 -27.64
C ARG A 172 -9.08 12.75 -26.42
N ILE A 173 -8.05 12.86 -25.60
CA ILE A 173 -7.93 12.18 -24.30
C ILE A 173 -7.63 13.19 -23.19
N LEU A 174 -7.73 12.77 -21.93
CA LEU A 174 -7.38 13.59 -20.77
C LEU A 174 -5.94 13.33 -20.34
N ILE A 175 -5.15 14.40 -20.23
CA ILE A 175 -3.80 14.33 -19.64
C ILE A 175 -3.75 15.24 -18.43
N ASN A 176 -3.55 14.64 -17.26
CA ASN A 176 -3.14 15.38 -16.06
C ASN A 176 -1.66 15.71 -16.16
N ARG A 177 -1.36 16.98 -16.40
CA ARG A 177 -0.01 17.49 -16.59
C ARG A 177 0.79 17.58 -15.31
N GLY A 178 0.13 17.51 -14.16
CA GLY A 178 0.76 17.51 -12.85
C GLY A 178 0.22 18.58 -11.92
N TRP A 179 0.95 18.78 -10.83
CA TRP A 179 0.56 19.65 -9.73
C TRP A 179 1.10 21.07 -9.90
N VAL A 180 0.30 22.08 -9.55
CA VAL A 180 0.72 23.47 -9.38
C VAL A 180 0.21 24.02 -8.05
N PRO A 181 0.94 24.95 -7.42
CA PRO A 181 0.43 25.68 -6.26
C PRO A 181 -0.76 26.57 -6.68
N ASN A 182 -1.64 26.90 -5.73
CA ASN A 182 -2.88 27.64 -6.02
C ASN A 182 -2.62 29.01 -6.67
N GLU A 183 -1.50 29.65 -6.35
CA GLU A 183 -1.09 30.94 -6.91
C GLU A 183 -0.82 30.87 -8.43
N LEU A 184 -0.45 29.68 -8.91
CA LEU A 184 -0.18 29.35 -10.32
C LEU A 184 -1.31 28.55 -10.97
N LYS A 185 -2.50 28.48 -10.35
CA LYS A 185 -3.70 27.87 -10.95
C LYS A 185 -4.01 28.55 -12.29
N ASP A 186 -4.03 29.89 -12.32
CA ASP A 186 -4.31 30.67 -13.52
C ASP A 186 -3.23 30.46 -14.61
N PRO A 187 -3.58 29.96 -15.82
CA PRO A 187 -2.64 29.78 -16.93
C PRO A 187 -1.85 31.03 -17.29
N LYS A 188 -2.42 32.23 -17.12
CA LYS A 188 -1.74 33.50 -17.42
C LYS A 188 -0.50 33.72 -16.56
N ARG A 189 -0.46 33.11 -15.36
CA ARG A 189 0.68 33.17 -14.44
C ARG A 189 1.74 32.11 -14.71
N ARG A 190 1.46 31.15 -15.61
CA ARG A 190 2.35 30.02 -15.96
C ARG A 190 2.49 29.82 -17.47
N GLN A 191 2.64 30.92 -18.22
CA GLN A 191 2.75 30.90 -19.70
C GLN A 191 3.91 30.02 -20.20
N ARG A 192 5.03 29.98 -19.47
CA ARG A 192 6.17 29.11 -19.80
C ARG A 192 5.80 27.62 -19.81
N GLY A 193 4.79 27.25 -19.03
CA GLY A 193 4.22 25.90 -19.04
C GLY A 193 3.29 25.63 -20.22
N GLN A 194 2.76 26.64 -20.90
CA GLN A 194 1.79 26.45 -22.00
C GLN A 194 2.51 26.22 -23.33
N ILE A 195 3.08 25.02 -23.47
CA ILE A 195 3.76 24.59 -24.69
C ILE A 195 2.78 24.47 -25.86
N GLU A 196 3.04 25.20 -26.94
CA GLU A 196 2.22 25.16 -28.15
C GLU A 196 2.79 24.15 -29.17
N GLY A 197 1.92 23.61 -30.02
CA GLY A 197 2.30 22.71 -31.09
C GLY A 197 2.45 21.25 -30.67
N ARG A 198 3.20 20.49 -31.48
CA ARG A 198 3.37 19.04 -31.37
C ARG A 198 4.29 18.69 -30.22
N VAL A 199 3.81 17.85 -29.31
CA VAL A 199 4.55 17.40 -28.12
C VAL A 199 4.40 15.90 -27.93
N GLU A 200 5.45 15.28 -27.41
CA GLU A 200 5.45 13.89 -26.96
C GLU A 200 5.31 13.86 -25.44
N VAL A 201 4.31 13.13 -24.94
CA VAL A 201 4.03 13.00 -23.51
C VAL A 201 4.11 11.55 -23.12
N THR A 202 4.86 11.27 -22.07
CA THR A 202 4.81 9.98 -21.37
C THR A 202 3.99 10.15 -20.11
N GLY A 203 2.92 9.37 -19.97
CA GLY A 203 2.03 9.43 -18.83
C GLY A 203 1.67 8.07 -18.29
N VAL A 204 1.34 8.00 -17.02
CA VAL A 204 0.92 6.78 -16.34
C VAL A 204 -0.58 6.64 -16.49
N ASN A 205 -1.04 5.52 -17.02
CA ASN A 205 -2.46 5.24 -17.16
C ASN A 205 -3.12 5.06 -15.80
N ARG A 206 -4.20 5.81 -15.56
CA ARG A 206 -4.93 5.80 -14.30
C ARG A 206 -6.44 5.70 -14.53
N LEU A 207 -7.06 4.79 -13.81
CA LEU A 207 -8.50 4.54 -13.92
C LEU A 207 -9.34 5.51 -13.07
N HIS A 208 -10.64 5.50 -13.32
CA HIS A 208 -11.65 6.24 -12.57
C HIS A 208 -11.54 6.00 -11.05
N GLU A 209 -11.51 7.09 -10.28
CA GLU A 209 -11.51 7.08 -8.83
C GLU A 209 -12.96 7.14 -8.32
N LYS A 210 -13.34 6.20 -7.45
CA LYS A 210 -14.65 6.24 -6.79
C LYS A 210 -14.73 7.49 -5.90
N LYS A 211 -15.89 8.14 -5.89
CA LYS A 211 -16.18 9.29 -5.01
C LYS A 211 -15.81 8.94 -3.56
N PRO A 212 -14.85 9.66 -2.95
CA PRO A 212 -14.52 9.45 -1.54
C PRO A 212 -15.69 9.87 -0.65
N PRO A 213 -15.89 9.21 0.51
CA PRO A 213 -16.89 9.65 1.47
C PRO A 213 -16.56 11.08 1.96
N PHE A 214 -17.58 11.89 2.19
CA PHE A 214 -17.48 13.27 2.69
C PHE A 214 -16.76 14.28 1.77
N VAL A 215 -16.68 13.99 0.46
CA VAL A 215 -16.19 14.95 -0.54
C VAL A 215 -17.39 15.54 -1.30
N PHE A 216 -17.35 16.86 -1.51
CA PHE A 216 -18.35 17.58 -2.30
C PHE A 216 -18.48 16.99 -3.70
N GLU A 217 -19.65 17.14 -4.30
CA GLU A 217 -19.80 16.82 -5.72
C GLU A 217 -18.96 17.79 -6.54
N SER A 218 -18.27 17.24 -7.54
CA SER A 218 -17.57 18.08 -8.51
C SER A 218 -18.61 18.95 -9.22
N VAL A 219 -18.30 20.21 -9.48
CA VAL A 219 -19.22 21.16 -10.13
C VAL A 219 -18.71 21.38 -11.55
N PRO A 220 -19.20 20.63 -12.55
CA PRO A 220 -18.57 20.58 -13.88
C PRO A 220 -18.51 21.96 -14.55
N TYR A 221 -19.52 22.83 -14.34
CA TYR A 221 -19.58 24.16 -14.93
C TYR A 221 -18.45 25.12 -14.50
N ARG A 222 -17.68 24.80 -13.45
CA ARG A 222 -16.55 25.64 -12.99
C ARG A 222 -15.18 25.09 -13.39
N ASP A 223 -15.12 24.08 -14.25
CA ASP A 223 -13.86 23.40 -14.61
C ASP A 223 -13.06 22.96 -13.37
N GLU A 224 -13.78 22.57 -12.30
CA GLU A 224 -13.22 22.27 -11.00
C GLU A 224 -13.82 21.00 -10.41
N TYR A 225 -12.95 20.02 -10.20
CA TYR A 225 -13.25 18.69 -9.70
C TYR A 225 -12.50 18.42 -8.40
N PHE A 226 -13.03 17.55 -7.55
CA PHE A 226 -12.38 17.20 -6.26
C PHE A 226 -11.74 15.80 -6.25
N TYR A 227 -12.16 14.94 -7.17
CA TYR A 227 -11.67 13.58 -7.31
C TYR A 227 -11.57 13.21 -8.80
N ARG A 228 -10.83 12.15 -9.13
CA ARG A 228 -10.60 11.74 -10.53
C ARG A 228 -11.80 10.99 -11.11
N ASP A 229 -12.86 11.71 -11.45
CA ASP A 229 -14.01 11.18 -12.17
C ASP A 229 -13.80 11.23 -13.69
N VAL A 230 -13.05 10.27 -14.22
CA VAL A 230 -12.68 10.23 -15.65
C VAL A 230 -13.90 10.23 -16.57
N VAL A 231 -14.99 9.55 -16.22
CA VAL A 231 -16.16 9.42 -17.08
C VAL A 231 -16.91 10.75 -17.18
N THR A 232 -17.14 11.40 -16.05
CA THR A 232 -17.82 12.70 -16.01
C THR A 232 -16.97 13.79 -16.65
N MET A 233 -15.66 13.83 -16.35
CA MET A 233 -14.71 14.75 -16.98
C MET A 233 -14.69 14.58 -18.49
N ALA A 234 -14.57 13.34 -18.96
CA ALA A 234 -14.47 13.06 -20.39
C ALA A 234 -15.74 13.48 -21.15
N LYS A 235 -16.92 13.21 -20.57
CA LYS A 235 -18.21 13.63 -21.13
C LYS A 235 -18.34 15.16 -21.23
N PHE A 236 -17.91 15.90 -20.20
CA PHE A 236 -18.04 17.36 -20.17
C PHE A 236 -17.07 18.05 -21.13
N HIS A 237 -15.84 17.54 -21.26
CA HIS A 237 -14.80 18.08 -22.14
C HIS A 237 -14.76 17.43 -23.54
N ASN A 238 -15.79 16.67 -23.92
CA ASN A 238 -15.90 15.99 -25.22
C ASN A 238 -14.63 15.19 -25.60
N THR A 239 -14.13 14.38 -24.66
CA THR A 239 -12.97 13.50 -24.83
C THR A 239 -13.36 12.05 -24.60
N LEU A 240 -12.49 11.13 -25.00
CA LEU A 240 -12.62 9.72 -24.61
C LEU A 240 -12.25 9.56 -23.12
N PRO A 241 -12.83 8.57 -22.41
CA PRO A 241 -12.59 8.34 -20.98
C PRO A 241 -11.21 7.68 -20.71
N VAL A 242 -10.17 8.25 -21.30
CA VAL A 242 -8.77 7.87 -21.16
C VAL A 242 -8.08 8.98 -20.38
N TYR A 243 -7.43 8.62 -19.28
CA TYR A 243 -6.77 9.57 -18.40
C TYR A 243 -5.33 9.13 -18.09
N LEU A 244 -4.38 9.99 -18.45
CA LEU A 244 -2.96 9.78 -18.23
C LEU A 244 -2.40 10.82 -17.25
N GLU A 245 -1.62 10.40 -16.26
CA GLU A 245 -0.87 11.32 -15.39
C GLU A 245 0.55 11.49 -15.94
N ALA A 246 0.90 12.69 -16.39
CA ALA A 246 2.20 12.99 -16.96
C ALA A 246 3.34 12.62 -16.00
N ASP A 247 4.36 11.96 -16.55
CA ASP A 247 5.57 11.62 -15.83
C ASP A 247 6.46 12.88 -15.68
N SER A 248 7.36 12.82 -14.71
CA SER A 248 8.42 13.80 -14.46
C SER A 248 9.28 14.11 -15.69
N SER A 249 9.45 13.15 -16.60
CA SER A 249 10.19 13.33 -17.86
C SER A 249 9.51 14.29 -18.85
N SER A 250 8.20 14.52 -18.71
CA SER A 250 7.42 15.42 -19.55
C SER A 250 7.18 16.79 -18.87
N ASN A 251 7.91 17.09 -17.79
CA ASN A 251 7.81 18.37 -17.10
C ASN A 251 8.42 19.50 -17.92
N VAL A 252 7.73 20.64 -17.92
CA VAL A 252 8.21 21.87 -18.54
C VAL A 252 8.60 22.86 -17.44
N PRO A 253 9.78 23.50 -17.49
CA PRO A 253 10.15 24.53 -16.51
C PRO A 253 9.11 25.65 -16.41
N GLY A 254 8.60 25.88 -15.19
CA GLY A 254 7.54 26.87 -14.94
C GLY A 254 6.12 26.40 -15.33
N GLY A 255 5.96 25.14 -15.73
CA GLY A 255 4.68 24.48 -15.92
C GLY A 255 4.28 23.55 -14.76
N PRO A 256 3.18 22.80 -14.91
CA PRO A 256 2.76 21.80 -13.94
C PRO A 256 3.83 20.74 -13.67
N ILE A 257 3.92 20.32 -12.41
CA ILE A 257 4.89 19.34 -11.93
C ILE A 257 4.27 17.94 -12.05
N GLY A 258 4.59 17.22 -13.12
CA GLY A 258 4.26 15.81 -13.33
C GLY A 258 5.00 14.89 -12.37
N GLY A 259 4.82 13.57 -12.52
CA GLY A 259 5.37 12.56 -11.61
C GLY A 259 4.66 12.48 -10.26
N GLN A 260 3.40 12.92 -10.19
CA GLN A 260 2.59 12.90 -8.96
C GLN A 260 2.07 11.49 -8.61
N THR A 261 2.13 10.54 -9.55
CA THR A 261 1.78 9.14 -9.30
C THR A 261 2.87 8.47 -8.47
N ASN A 262 2.61 8.28 -7.17
CA ASN A 262 3.57 7.64 -6.29
C ASN A 262 3.06 6.30 -5.74
N VAL A 263 3.89 5.27 -5.82
CA VAL A 263 3.64 3.90 -5.30
C VAL A 263 4.39 3.65 -3.97
N LYS A 264 5.16 4.61 -3.45
CA LYS A 264 5.83 4.51 -2.14
C LYS A 264 4.78 4.66 -1.02
N VAL A 265 4.60 3.59 -0.25
CA VAL A 265 3.74 3.58 0.95
C VAL A 265 4.60 3.24 2.16
N SER A 266 4.41 3.94 3.27
CA SER A 266 5.11 3.65 4.53
C SER A 266 4.84 2.22 5.03
N ASP A 267 5.86 1.61 5.66
CA ASP A 267 5.81 0.26 6.20
C ASP A 267 5.92 0.25 7.73
N ASN A 268 4.78 0.46 8.40
CA ASN A 268 4.71 0.43 9.87
C ASN A 268 4.53 -0.99 10.43
N HIS A 269 4.47 -2.04 9.59
CA HIS A 269 4.13 -3.39 10.04
C HIS A 269 5.19 -3.98 10.97
N THR A 270 6.46 -3.64 10.77
CA THR A 270 7.56 -4.13 11.63
C THR A 270 7.35 -3.72 13.08
N THR A 271 7.00 -2.44 13.32
CA THR A 271 6.72 -1.93 14.66
C THR A 271 5.56 -2.69 15.30
N TYR A 272 4.45 -2.88 14.59
CA TYR A 272 3.32 -3.64 15.10
C TYR A 272 3.65 -5.12 15.37
N ILE A 273 4.44 -5.76 14.52
CA ILE A 273 4.89 -7.16 14.75
C ILE A 273 5.64 -7.24 16.07
N ILE A 274 6.58 -6.31 16.32
CA ILE A 274 7.33 -6.23 17.57
C ILE A 274 6.37 -5.99 18.74
N THR A 275 5.44 -5.04 18.64
CA THR A 275 4.46 -4.77 19.71
C THR A 275 3.67 -6.02 20.08
N TRP A 276 3.09 -6.72 19.10
CA TRP A 276 2.23 -7.87 19.37
C TRP A 276 3.00 -9.06 19.94
N TRP A 277 4.20 -9.34 19.44
CA TRP A 277 5.01 -10.42 19.99
C TRP A 277 5.59 -10.10 21.36
N SER A 278 5.93 -8.83 21.64
CA SER A 278 6.31 -8.40 22.99
C SER A 278 5.15 -8.56 23.98
N LEU A 279 3.93 -8.13 23.62
CA LEU A 279 2.74 -8.35 24.46
C LEU A 279 2.44 -9.84 24.67
N SER A 280 2.62 -10.67 23.64
CA SER A 280 2.48 -12.12 23.74
C SER A 280 3.48 -12.71 24.74
N ALA A 281 4.76 -12.31 24.65
CA ALA A 281 5.80 -12.77 25.55
C ALA A 281 5.58 -12.32 27.01
N LEU A 282 5.23 -11.04 27.23
CA LEU A 282 4.96 -10.52 28.59
C LEU A 282 3.78 -11.22 29.25
N THR A 283 2.67 -11.42 28.51
CA THR A 283 1.49 -12.08 29.07
C THR A 283 1.71 -13.57 29.30
N ALA A 284 2.48 -14.24 28.44
CA ALA A 284 2.92 -15.62 28.69
C ALA A 284 3.83 -15.72 29.91
N PHE A 285 4.78 -14.80 30.07
CA PHE A 285 5.67 -14.74 31.23
C PHE A 285 4.90 -14.48 32.54
N ALA A 286 3.97 -13.52 32.53
CA ALA A 286 3.12 -13.23 33.68
C ALA A 286 2.28 -14.46 34.08
N TRP A 287 1.74 -15.18 33.09
CA TRP A 287 1.02 -16.42 33.33
C TRP A 287 1.91 -17.50 33.95
N LEU A 288 3.11 -17.72 33.41
CA LEU A 288 4.07 -18.68 33.95
C LEU A 288 4.45 -18.33 35.40
N LYS A 289 4.77 -17.06 35.66
CA LYS A 289 5.10 -16.58 37.01
C LYS A 289 3.94 -16.78 37.98
N MET A 290 2.69 -16.62 37.56
CA MET A 290 1.54 -16.71 38.46
C MET A 290 1.20 -18.15 38.91
N PHE A 291 1.53 -19.16 38.08
CA PHE A 291 1.14 -20.55 38.33
C PHE A 291 2.30 -21.49 38.67
N PHE A 292 3.53 -21.14 38.26
CA PHE A 292 4.72 -21.99 38.43
C PHE A 292 5.80 -21.37 39.33
N TRP A 293 5.65 -20.13 39.76
CA TRP A 293 6.54 -19.46 40.73
C TRP A 293 5.70 -18.84 41.86
#